data_AF-A0A842QIQ3-F1
#
_entry.id   AF-A0A842QIQ3-F1
#
_cell.length_a   1.000
_cell.length_b   1.000
_cell.length_c   1.000
_cell.angle_alpha   90.00
_cell.angle_beta   90.00
_cell.angle_gamma   90.00
#
_symmetry.space_group_name_H-M   'P 1'
#
loop_
_entity.id
_entity.type
_entity.pdbx_description
1 polymer ?
#
loop_
_entity_poly.entity_id
_entity_poly.type
_entity_poly.pdbx_seq_one_letter_code
_entity_poly.pdbx_strand_id
1 'polypeptide(L)'
;MSRIINIIGNSGAGKSILALNLGISLANQGRDVIVVDANIYSPDILNYSDISPGVFLNDFLRGEKRIEETIAMHPSGIKMIASLAEEEHDIKKHHKINRGLLSLIGKSEVILVDSFFHSPAVSALGDIADDTIFVTNDDYASILKTKESIDRLEKQGISIIGIIVNKRRKKGIDLKHLEAILQKKIIGEIPYDERIIESVNAKQPFYLRYSNSRASRGIRQIAELINFWNR
;
A
#
# COMPACT_ATOMS: atom_id res chain seq x y z
N MET A 1 -15.56 2.09 -12.54
CA MET A 1 -15.87 1.44 -11.24
C MET A 1 -14.69 1.71 -10.32
N SER A 2 -14.90 1.97 -9.03
CA SER A 2 -13.79 2.12 -8.08
C SER A 2 -13.04 0.80 -7.97
N ARG A 3 -11.72 0.87 -7.83
CA ARG A 3 -10.86 -0.31 -7.69
C ARG A 3 -10.11 -0.29 -6.37
N ILE A 4 -10.31 -1.29 -5.54
CA ILE A 4 -9.65 -1.45 -4.24
C ILE A 4 -8.38 -2.29 -4.45
N ILE A 5 -7.22 -1.69 -4.23
CA ILE A 5 -5.92 -2.34 -4.38
C ILE A 5 -5.27 -2.43 -3.01
N ASN A 6 -5.08 -3.65 -2.55
CA ASN A 6 -4.42 -3.92 -1.28
C ASN A 6 -2.91 -4.04 -1.46
N ILE A 7 -2.14 -3.23 -0.72
CA ILE A 7 -0.68 -3.27 -0.68
C ILE A 7 -0.27 -4.03 0.58
N ILE A 8 0.22 -5.26 0.39
CA ILE A 8 0.66 -6.13 1.48
C ILE A 8 2.14 -6.51 1.31
N GLY A 9 2.70 -7.20 2.30
CA GLY A 9 4.12 -7.49 2.32
C GLY A 9 4.68 -7.64 3.73
N ASN A 10 5.87 -8.23 3.79
CA ASN A 10 6.59 -8.45 5.03
C ASN A 10 6.94 -7.13 5.75
N SER A 11 7.20 -7.21 7.05
CA SER A 11 7.65 -6.05 7.82
C SER A 11 8.95 -5.48 7.24
N GLY A 12 9.06 -4.14 7.19
CA GLY A 12 10.23 -3.46 6.61
C GLY A 12 10.35 -3.50 5.08
N ALA A 13 9.40 -4.10 4.35
CA ALA A 13 9.39 -4.12 2.88
C ALA A 13 9.09 -2.74 2.24
N GLY A 14 8.62 -1.76 3.02
CA GLY A 14 8.33 -0.40 2.55
C GLY A 14 6.94 -0.18 1.97
N LYS A 15 5.93 -0.93 2.45
CA LYS A 15 4.53 -0.86 1.99
C LYS A 15 3.92 0.53 2.13
N SER A 16 3.98 1.14 3.30
CA SER A 16 3.37 2.44 3.60
C SER A 16 3.99 3.57 2.77
N ILE A 17 5.31 3.56 2.61
CA ILE A 17 6.03 4.47 1.71
C ILE A 17 5.56 4.25 0.27
N LEU A 18 5.48 3.00 -0.18
CA LEU A 18 5.00 2.69 -1.51
C LEU A 18 3.54 3.15 -1.71
N ALA A 19 2.62 2.80 -0.81
CA ALA A 19 1.20 3.11 -0.93
C ALA A 19 0.95 4.61 -1.07
N LEU A 20 1.59 5.43 -0.22
CA LEU A 20 1.51 6.88 -0.30
C LEU A 20 2.05 7.41 -1.64
N ASN A 21 3.27 7.03 -2.00
CA ASN A 21 3.93 7.57 -3.19
C ASN A 21 3.33 7.07 -4.50
N LEU A 22 2.83 5.84 -4.52
CA LEU A 22 2.07 5.27 -5.63
C LEU A 22 0.74 6.01 -5.81
N GLY A 23 0.04 6.31 -4.72
CA GLY A 23 -1.20 7.10 -4.76
C GLY A 23 -0.98 8.48 -5.35
N ILE A 24 0.09 9.16 -4.92
CA ILE A 24 0.48 10.46 -5.49
C ILE A 24 0.83 10.33 -6.97
N SER A 25 1.58 9.30 -7.37
CA SER A 25 1.92 9.08 -8.78
C SER A 25 0.68 8.81 -9.64
N LEU A 26 -0.30 8.06 -9.13
CA LEU A 26 -1.58 7.81 -9.82
C LEU A 26 -2.39 9.12 -9.96
N ALA A 27 -2.45 9.93 -8.90
CA ALA A 27 -3.11 11.24 -8.96
C ALA A 27 -2.45 12.21 -9.94
N ASN A 28 -1.11 12.23 -9.99
CA ASN A 28 -0.36 12.99 -11.01
C ASN A 28 -0.62 12.49 -12.44
N GLN A 29 -1.12 11.27 -12.62
CA GLN A 29 -1.56 10.71 -13.90
C GLN A 29 -3.07 10.92 -14.15
N GLY A 30 -3.72 11.77 -13.36
CA GLY A 30 -5.11 12.17 -13.54
C GLY A 30 -6.14 11.25 -12.88
N ARG A 31 -5.71 10.31 -12.03
CA ARG A 31 -6.65 9.43 -11.30
C ARG A 31 -7.16 10.07 -10.03
N ASP A 32 -8.41 9.84 -9.70
CA ASP A 32 -8.94 10.16 -8.37
C ASP A 32 -8.62 9.03 -7.38
N VAL A 33 -7.80 9.32 -6.36
CA VAL A 33 -7.20 8.30 -5.48
C VAL A 33 -7.49 8.59 -4.00
N ILE A 34 -7.89 7.55 -3.27
CA ILE A 34 -7.85 7.51 -1.80
C ILE A 34 -6.72 6.57 -1.35
N VAL A 35 -5.86 7.01 -0.44
CA VAL A 35 -4.90 6.16 0.28
C VAL A 35 -5.38 5.94 1.71
N VAL A 36 -5.50 4.69 2.14
CA VAL A 36 -6.00 4.30 3.46
C VAL A 36 -4.90 3.61 4.25
N ASP A 37 -4.55 4.16 5.43
CA ASP A 37 -3.69 3.49 6.41
C ASP A 37 -4.52 2.50 7.24
N ALA A 38 -4.62 1.26 6.77
CA ALA A 38 -5.34 0.18 7.43
C ALA A 38 -4.45 -0.62 8.39
N ASN A 39 -3.17 -0.26 8.54
CA ASN A 39 -2.27 -0.86 9.53
C ASN A 39 -2.41 -0.17 10.89
N ILE A 40 -3.62 -0.25 11.47
CA ILE A 40 -3.96 0.43 12.72
C ILE A 40 -3.08 0.05 13.93
N TYR A 41 -2.33 -1.05 13.86
CA TYR A 41 -1.42 -1.48 14.94
C TYR A 41 -0.03 -0.86 14.84
N SER A 42 0.36 -0.38 13.67
CA SER A 42 1.64 0.28 13.42
C SER A 42 1.46 1.25 12.25
N PRO A 43 0.65 2.30 12.42
CA PRO A 43 0.35 3.23 11.34
C PRO A 43 1.58 4.09 11.03
N ASP A 44 1.84 4.27 9.74
CA ASP A 44 3.09 4.86 9.26
C ASP A 44 2.86 5.99 8.26
N ILE A 45 1.69 6.06 7.61
CA ILE A 45 1.47 6.98 6.49
C ILE A 45 1.58 8.46 6.91
N LEU A 46 1.15 8.82 8.12
CA LEU A 46 1.29 10.18 8.64
C LEU A 46 2.75 10.63 8.78
N ASN A 47 3.66 9.69 9.06
CA ASN A 47 5.07 9.99 9.23
C ASN A 47 5.74 10.43 7.91
N TYR A 48 5.07 10.22 6.77
CA TYR A 48 5.63 10.44 5.43
C TYR A 48 4.84 11.44 4.57
N SER A 49 3.77 12.03 5.10
CA SER A 49 2.77 12.77 4.30
C SER A 49 2.61 14.25 4.61
N ASP A 50 3.37 14.82 5.55
CA ASP A 50 3.33 16.26 5.86
C ASP A 50 1.92 16.86 6.05
N ILE A 51 0.99 16.07 6.59
CA ILE A 51 -0.37 16.50 6.90
C ILE A 51 -0.75 16.19 8.34
N SER A 52 -1.70 16.95 8.86
CA SER A 52 -2.27 16.75 10.20
C SER A 52 -3.80 16.68 10.10
N PRO A 53 -4.36 15.48 9.85
CA PRO A 53 -5.80 15.29 9.84
C PRO A 53 -6.43 15.61 11.20
N GLY A 54 -7.64 16.19 11.20
CA GLY A 54 -8.41 16.42 12.43
C GLY A 54 -9.27 15.21 12.84
N VAL A 55 -9.47 14.25 11.95
CA VAL A 55 -10.29 13.04 12.15
C VAL A 55 -9.53 11.86 11.56
N PHE A 56 -9.51 10.74 12.27
CA PHE A 56 -8.78 9.53 11.91
C PHE A 56 -9.72 8.35 11.67
N LEU A 57 -9.21 7.29 11.04
CA LEU A 57 -9.90 6.01 10.88
C LEU A 57 -10.42 5.48 12.23
N ASN A 58 -9.69 5.74 13.32
CA ASN A 58 -10.03 5.32 14.67
C ASN A 58 -11.36 5.90 15.16
N ASP A 59 -11.71 7.14 14.80
CA ASP A 59 -13.01 7.74 15.15
C ASP A 59 -14.16 6.97 14.48
N PHE A 60 -13.94 6.53 13.23
CA PHE A 60 -14.86 5.60 12.56
C PHE A 60 -14.90 4.25 13.28
N LEU A 61 -13.76 3.69 13.70
CA LEU A 61 -13.72 2.42 14.44
C LEU A 61 -14.45 2.48 15.78
N ARG A 62 -14.39 3.62 16.49
CA ARG A 62 -15.18 3.90 17.70
C ARG A 62 -16.66 4.15 17.43
N GLY A 63 -17.03 4.46 16.18
CA GLY A 63 -18.41 4.76 15.78
C GLY A 63 -18.82 6.21 16.04
N GLU A 64 -17.84 7.08 16.27
CA GLU A 64 -18.03 8.52 16.52
C GLU A 64 -18.21 9.29 15.20
N LYS A 65 -17.66 8.73 14.11
CA LYS A 65 -17.64 9.34 12.78
C LYS A 65 -17.97 8.32 11.70
N ARG A 66 -18.50 8.80 10.57
CA ARG A 66 -18.54 8.02 9.33
C ARG A 66 -17.15 7.94 8.70
N ILE A 67 -16.87 6.90 7.92
CA ILE A 67 -15.57 6.78 7.25
C ILE A 67 -15.31 7.93 6.25
N GLU A 68 -16.34 8.50 5.64
CA GLU A 68 -16.16 9.61 4.72
C GLU A 68 -15.73 10.90 5.44
N GLU A 69 -16.06 11.04 6.72
CA GLU A 69 -15.61 12.18 7.55
C GLU A 69 -14.13 12.06 7.95
N THR A 70 -13.51 10.88 7.78
CA THR A 70 -12.09 10.66 8.07
C THR A 70 -11.19 10.98 6.88
N ILE A 71 -11.78 11.37 5.73
CA ILE A 71 -11.05 11.72 4.52
C ILE A 71 -10.42 13.12 4.68
N ALA A 72 -9.10 13.16 4.66
CA ALA A 72 -8.31 14.38 4.56
C ALA A 72 -7.80 14.60 3.13
N MET A 73 -7.84 15.84 2.65
CA MET A 73 -7.21 16.23 1.38
C MET A 73 -5.73 16.50 1.59
N HIS A 74 -4.87 15.83 0.82
CA HIS A 74 -3.44 16.10 0.81
C HIS A 74 -3.12 17.14 -0.29
N PRO A 75 -2.16 18.08 -0.08
CA PRO A 75 -1.79 19.11 -1.07
C PRO A 75 -1.38 18.58 -2.46
N SER A 76 -1.00 17.31 -2.55
CA SER A 76 -0.69 16.66 -3.83
C SER A 76 -1.92 16.24 -4.66
N GLY A 77 -3.14 16.45 -4.15
CA GLY A 77 -4.38 16.08 -4.83
C GLY A 77 -4.91 14.67 -4.52
N ILE A 78 -4.26 13.89 -3.64
CA ILE A 78 -4.84 12.63 -3.15
C ILE A 78 -5.77 12.89 -1.97
N LYS A 79 -6.74 12.00 -1.79
CA LYS A 79 -7.47 11.82 -0.53
C LYS A 79 -6.71 10.83 0.36
N MET A 80 -6.75 11.05 1.66
CA MET A 80 -6.06 10.23 2.64
C MET A 80 -6.97 9.90 3.81
N ILE A 81 -6.93 8.65 4.26
CA ILE A 81 -7.50 8.21 5.53
C ILE A 81 -6.35 7.70 6.37
N ALA A 82 -5.99 8.47 7.40
CA ALA A 82 -4.92 8.11 8.32
C ALA A 82 -5.48 7.39 9.56
N SER A 83 -4.64 6.60 10.21
CA SER A 83 -4.95 5.94 11.48
C SER A 83 -3.94 6.29 12.57
N LEU A 84 -4.35 6.07 13.81
CA LEU A 84 -3.55 6.13 15.03
C LEU A 84 -3.37 4.71 15.57
N ALA A 85 -2.30 4.52 16.35
CA ALA A 85 -1.96 3.22 16.88
C ALA A 85 -3.04 2.70 17.83
N GLU A 86 -3.50 1.48 17.58
CA GLU A 86 -4.39 0.70 18.42
C GLU A 86 -3.58 -0.40 19.12
N GLU A 87 -3.71 -0.51 20.45
CA GLU A 87 -2.96 -1.50 21.24
C GLU A 87 -3.55 -2.91 21.12
N GLU A 88 -4.87 -2.99 20.97
CA GLU A 88 -5.60 -4.26 20.98
C GLU A 88 -5.87 -4.79 19.57
N HIS A 89 -5.34 -5.99 19.30
CA HIS A 89 -5.72 -6.78 18.14
C HIS A 89 -7.17 -7.28 18.26
N ASP A 90 -8.07 -6.71 17.46
CA ASP A 90 -9.49 -7.08 17.44
C ASP A 90 -9.97 -7.32 16.00
N ILE A 91 -10.42 -8.55 15.74
CA ILE A 91 -10.98 -8.95 14.44
C ILE A 91 -12.20 -8.12 14.03
N LYS A 92 -12.99 -7.61 14.99
CA LYS A 92 -14.15 -6.76 14.73
C LYS A 92 -13.75 -5.43 14.11
N LYS A 93 -12.61 -4.86 14.52
CA LYS A 93 -12.05 -3.64 13.91
C LYS A 93 -11.76 -3.87 12.44
N HIS A 94 -11.17 -5.01 12.09
CA HIS A 94 -10.90 -5.37 10.69
C HIS A 94 -12.18 -5.53 9.85
N HIS A 95 -13.20 -6.24 10.35
CA HIS A 95 -14.49 -6.31 9.65
C HIS A 95 -15.14 -4.93 9.48
N LYS A 96 -14.92 -4.01 10.44
CA LYS A 96 -15.41 -2.64 10.35
C LYS A 96 -14.64 -1.84 9.30
N ILE A 97 -13.31 -1.98 9.22
CA ILE A 97 -12.49 -1.40 8.14
C ILE A 97 -13.01 -1.86 6.78
N ASN A 98 -13.26 -3.16 6.59
CA ASN A 98 -13.74 -3.68 5.32
C ASN A 98 -15.07 -3.06 4.89
N ARG A 99 -16.04 -2.98 5.80
CA ARG A 99 -17.32 -2.31 5.54
C ARG A 99 -17.13 -0.83 5.22
N GLY A 100 -16.18 -0.18 5.90
CA GLY A 100 -15.78 1.18 5.59
C GLY A 100 -15.24 1.31 4.17
N LEU A 101 -14.28 0.47 3.77
CA LEU A 101 -13.69 0.47 2.42
C LEU A 101 -14.74 0.27 1.34
N LEU A 102 -15.70 -0.64 1.54
CA LEU A 102 -16.83 -0.81 0.62
C LEU A 102 -17.70 0.46 0.51
N SER A 103 -17.83 1.24 1.59
CA SER A 103 -18.56 2.50 1.59
C SER A 103 -17.82 3.63 0.84
N LEU A 104 -16.52 3.45 0.55
CA LEU A 104 -15.73 4.38 -0.27
C LEU A 104 -15.86 4.09 -1.78
N ILE A 105 -16.50 2.99 -2.17
CA ILE A 105 -16.79 2.70 -3.58
C ILE A 105 -17.67 3.84 -4.15
N GLY A 106 -17.30 4.33 -5.33
CA GLY A 106 -17.90 5.49 -5.97
C GLY A 106 -17.37 6.84 -5.47
N LYS A 107 -16.53 6.87 -4.43
CA LYS A 107 -15.90 8.11 -3.92
C LYS A 107 -14.56 8.42 -4.55
N SER A 108 -13.91 7.44 -5.19
CA SER A 108 -12.65 7.61 -5.93
C SER A 108 -12.51 6.51 -6.98
N GLU A 109 -11.65 6.70 -7.97
CA GLU A 109 -11.39 5.66 -8.96
C GLU A 109 -10.49 4.55 -8.41
N VAL A 110 -9.54 4.90 -7.55
CA VAL A 110 -8.60 3.94 -6.93
C VAL A 110 -8.56 4.14 -5.42
N ILE A 111 -8.72 3.05 -4.68
CA ILE A 111 -8.56 3.00 -3.22
C ILE A 111 -7.33 2.13 -2.94
N LEU A 112 -6.21 2.76 -2.61
CA LEU A 112 -4.99 2.07 -2.16
C LEU A 112 -5.06 1.81 -0.67
N VAL A 113 -4.93 0.57 -0.26
CA VAL A 113 -5.01 0.18 1.15
C VAL A 113 -3.63 -0.32 1.61
N ASP A 114 -2.99 0.40 2.54
CA ASP A 114 -1.79 -0.05 3.23
C ASP A 114 -2.18 -0.95 4.40
N SER A 115 -1.96 -2.25 4.24
CA SER A 115 -2.50 -3.26 5.17
C SER A 115 -1.42 -4.00 5.93
N PHE A 116 -1.79 -4.40 7.15
CA PHE A 116 -1.01 -5.31 7.97
C PHE A 116 -1.08 -6.74 7.43
N PHE A 117 0.05 -7.47 7.41
CA PHE A 117 0.17 -8.82 6.81
C PHE A 117 0.02 -10.01 7.82
N HIS A 118 0.07 -9.78 9.14
CA HIS A 118 0.24 -10.87 10.13
C HIS A 118 -0.99 -11.20 11.01
N SER A 119 -2.21 -10.95 10.54
CA SER A 119 -3.43 -11.25 11.31
C SER A 119 -4.43 -12.04 10.45
N PRO A 120 -5.33 -12.85 11.04
CA PRO A 120 -6.53 -13.37 10.34
C PRO A 120 -7.32 -12.27 9.60
N ALA A 121 -7.10 -11.01 9.95
CA ALA A 121 -7.54 -9.81 9.24
C ALA A 121 -7.18 -9.74 7.75
N VAL A 122 -6.06 -10.34 7.33
CA VAL A 122 -5.64 -10.30 5.93
C VAL A 122 -6.63 -11.05 5.06
N SER A 123 -7.13 -12.21 5.52
CA SER A 123 -8.22 -12.93 4.84
C SER A 123 -9.43 -12.02 4.61
N ALA A 124 -9.82 -11.26 5.63
CA ALA A 124 -10.99 -10.39 5.50
C ALA A 124 -10.78 -9.23 4.50
N LEU A 125 -9.58 -8.64 4.41
CA LEU A 125 -9.28 -7.57 3.46
C LEU A 125 -9.07 -8.09 2.02
N GLY A 126 -8.53 -9.31 1.88
CA GLY A 126 -8.40 -9.98 0.59
C GLY A 126 -9.75 -10.28 -0.07
N ASP A 127 -10.80 -10.53 0.73
CA ASP A 127 -12.15 -10.79 0.22
C ASP A 127 -12.81 -9.58 -0.46
N ILE A 128 -12.37 -8.36 -0.14
CA ILE A 128 -12.97 -7.12 -0.68
C ILE A 128 -12.06 -6.37 -1.65
N ALA A 129 -10.78 -6.72 -1.73
CA ALA A 129 -9.85 -6.09 -2.64
C ALA A 129 -10.03 -6.69 -4.04
N ASP A 130 -10.17 -5.84 -5.05
CA ASP A 130 -10.17 -6.28 -6.45
C ASP A 130 -8.81 -6.87 -6.82
N ASP A 131 -7.74 -6.27 -6.28
CA ASP A 131 -6.37 -6.71 -6.50
C ASP A 131 -5.56 -6.69 -5.21
N THR A 132 -4.67 -7.68 -5.06
CA THR A 132 -3.65 -7.69 -4.00
C THR A 132 -2.24 -7.69 -4.60
N ILE A 133 -1.45 -6.69 -4.23
CA ILE A 133 -0.04 -6.55 -4.61
C ILE A 133 0.85 -6.86 -3.42
N PHE A 134 1.82 -7.75 -3.61
CA PHE A 134 2.79 -8.09 -2.56
C PHE A 134 4.11 -7.35 -2.75
N VAL A 135 4.62 -6.73 -1.68
CA VAL A 135 5.89 -5.99 -1.68
C VAL A 135 6.95 -6.81 -0.95
N THR A 136 8.12 -6.94 -1.57
CA THR A 136 9.28 -7.65 -1.00
C THR A 136 10.58 -6.88 -1.19
N ASN A 137 11.64 -7.24 -0.47
CA ASN A 137 12.98 -6.68 -0.67
C ASN A 137 13.83 -7.58 -1.58
N ASP A 138 14.81 -6.97 -2.24
CA ASP A 138 15.79 -7.64 -3.11
C ASP A 138 16.91 -8.36 -2.32
N ASP A 139 16.52 -9.32 -1.49
CA ASP A 139 17.43 -10.23 -0.78
C ASP A 139 16.80 -11.61 -0.59
N TYR A 140 17.61 -12.67 -0.62
CA TYR A 140 17.11 -14.06 -0.62
C TYR A 140 16.24 -14.38 0.61
N ALA A 141 16.57 -13.84 1.78
CA ALA A 141 15.79 -14.11 3.00
C ALA A 141 14.38 -13.51 2.91
N SER A 142 14.25 -12.29 2.39
CA SER A 142 12.97 -11.65 2.12
C SER A 142 12.15 -12.40 1.07
N ILE A 143 12.80 -12.90 0.01
CA ILE A 143 12.13 -13.65 -1.06
C ILE A 143 11.57 -14.98 -0.57
N LEU A 144 12.32 -15.75 0.22
CA LEU A 144 11.84 -17.03 0.77
C LEU A 144 10.65 -16.81 1.71
N LYS A 145 10.73 -15.82 2.61
CA LYS A 145 9.60 -15.43 3.47
C LYS A 145 8.39 -14.98 2.66
N THR A 146 8.62 -14.31 1.53
CA THR A 146 7.56 -13.90 0.62
C THR A 146 6.88 -15.10 -0.04
N LYS A 147 7.62 -16.13 -0.43
CA LYS A 147 7.03 -17.38 -0.95
C LYS A 147 6.11 -18.05 0.07
N GLU A 148 6.57 -18.22 1.31
CA GLU A 148 5.76 -18.78 2.39
C GLU A 148 4.48 -17.96 2.64
N SER A 149 4.61 -16.64 2.54
CA SER A 149 3.51 -15.70 2.69
C SER A 149 2.47 -15.84 1.58
N ILE A 150 2.92 -15.91 0.33
CA ILE A 150 2.07 -16.13 -0.85
C ILE A 150 1.31 -17.45 -0.71
N ASP A 151 2.01 -18.55 -0.39
CA ASP A 151 1.40 -19.87 -0.25
C ASP A 151 0.32 -19.91 0.82
N ARG A 152 0.53 -19.19 1.93
CA ARG A 152 -0.46 -19.07 3.00
C ARG A 152 -1.69 -18.30 2.54
N LEU A 153 -1.51 -17.20 1.82
CA LEU A 153 -2.60 -16.35 1.35
C LEU A 153 -3.43 -17.04 0.27
N GLU A 154 -2.80 -17.76 -0.64
CA GLU A 154 -3.50 -18.52 -1.68
C GLU A 154 -4.33 -19.66 -1.09
N LYS A 155 -3.82 -20.35 -0.05
CA LYS A 155 -4.60 -21.33 0.71
C LYS A 155 -5.83 -20.72 1.40
N GLN A 156 -5.81 -19.41 1.63
CA GLN A 156 -6.93 -18.64 2.19
C GLN A 156 -7.83 -18.03 1.10
N GLY A 157 -7.59 -18.32 -0.19
CA GLY A 157 -8.38 -17.81 -1.31
C GLY A 157 -7.98 -16.42 -1.78
N ILE A 158 -6.92 -15.82 -1.22
CA ILE A 158 -6.48 -14.47 -1.62
C ILE A 158 -5.55 -14.57 -2.82
N SER A 159 -6.00 -13.99 -3.94
CA SER A 159 -5.21 -13.93 -5.16
C SER A 159 -4.24 -12.76 -5.14
N ILE A 160 -2.94 -13.07 -5.25
CA ILE A 160 -1.89 -12.07 -5.46
C ILE A 160 -1.67 -11.93 -6.97
N ILE A 161 -1.95 -10.75 -7.49
CA ILE A 161 -1.89 -10.46 -8.92
C ILE A 161 -0.46 -10.16 -9.41
N GLY A 162 0.43 -9.80 -8.49
CA GLY A 162 1.81 -9.48 -8.81
C GLY A 162 2.63 -9.05 -7.62
N ILE A 163 3.94 -9.02 -7.83
CA ILE A 163 4.93 -8.67 -6.82
C ILE A 163 5.69 -7.40 -7.22
N ILE A 164 5.89 -6.51 -6.27
CA ILE A 164 6.80 -5.38 -6.38
C ILE A 164 8.08 -5.68 -5.60
N VAL A 165 9.21 -5.64 -6.29
CA VAL A 165 10.53 -5.79 -5.66
C VAL A 165 11.06 -4.41 -5.29
N ASN A 166 11.02 -4.09 -4.00
CA ASN A 166 11.51 -2.85 -3.44
C ASN A 166 13.00 -2.94 -3.09
N LYS A 167 13.65 -1.76 -2.98
CA LYS A 167 15.08 -1.61 -2.66
C LYS A 167 15.99 -2.39 -3.61
N ARG A 168 15.61 -2.45 -4.89
CA ARG A 168 16.33 -3.18 -5.94
C ARG A 168 17.76 -2.67 -6.06
N ARG A 169 18.74 -3.58 -5.99
CA ARG A 169 20.17 -3.30 -6.12
C ARG A 169 20.62 -3.57 -7.55
N LYS A 170 21.67 -2.87 -8.03
CA LYS A 170 22.25 -3.07 -9.37
C LYS A 170 22.69 -4.53 -9.64
N LYS A 171 23.12 -5.24 -8.60
CA LYS A 171 23.52 -6.65 -8.63
C LYS A 171 22.64 -7.50 -7.71
N GLY A 172 21.34 -7.26 -7.69
CA GLY A 172 20.44 -8.14 -6.94
C GLY A 172 20.04 -9.35 -7.77
N ILE A 173 19.03 -10.07 -7.27
CA ILE A 173 18.63 -11.37 -7.83
C ILE A 173 18.00 -11.17 -9.23
N ASP A 174 18.25 -12.09 -10.15
CA ASP A 174 17.64 -12.04 -11.49
C ASP A 174 16.10 -12.16 -11.40
N LEU A 175 15.38 -11.35 -12.18
CA LEU A 175 13.92 -11.30 -12.09
C LEU A 175 13.25 -12.59 -12.50
N LYS A 176 13.74 -13.26 -13.55
CA LYS A 176 13.17 -14.55 -13.98
C LYS A 176 13.38 -15.61 -12.90
N HIS A 177 14.51 -15.54 -12.22
CA HIS A 177 14.76 -16.39 -11.06
C HIS A 177 13.82 -16.08 -9.90
N LEU A 178 13.54 -14.79 -9.61
CA LEU A 178 12.54 -14.41 -8.60
C LEU A 178 11.13 -14.89 -8.96
N GLU A 179 10.70 -14.72 -10.20
CA GLU A 179 9.40 -15.20 -10.68
C GLU A 179 9.29 -16.73 -10.56
N ALA A 180 10.38 -17.46 -10.84
CA ALA A 180 10.42 -18.92 -10.69
C ALA A 180 10.29 -19.35 -9.23
N ILE A 181 10.94 -18.67 -8.28
CA ILE A 181 10.84 -18.97 -6.85
C ILE A 181 9.43 -18.63 -6.34
N LEU A 182 8.95 -17.44 -6.67
CA LEU A 182 7.71 -16.87 -6.12
C LEU A 182 6.46 -17.42 -6.80
N GLN A 183 6.61 -18.00 -8.00
CA GLN A 183 5.52 -18.48 -8.85
C GLN A 183 4.49 -17.38 -9.17
N LYS A 184 4.96 -16.14 -9.25
CA LYS A 184 4.17 -14.93 -9.49
C LYS A 184 4.95 -13.97 -10.37
N LYS A 185 4.23 -13.15 -11.12
CA LYS A 185 4.83 -12.12 -11.96
C LYS A 185 5.41 -11.00 -11.10
N ILE A 186 6.59 -10.51 -11.47
CA ILE A 186 7.08 -9.22 -10.97
C ILE A 186 6.43 -8.13 -11.81
N ILE A 187 5.61 -7.30 -11.17
CA ILE A 187 4.87 -6.20 -11.83
C ILE A 187 5.57 -4.85 -11.68
N GLY A 188 6.65 -4.80 -10.90
CA GLY A 188 7.41 -3.57 -10.72
C GLY A 188 8.67 -3.75 -9.89
N GLU A 189 9.62 -2.85 -10.13
CA GLU A 189 10.86 -2.74 -9.38
C GLU A 189 11.06 -1.30 -8.91
N ILE A 190 11.49 -1.15 -7.66
CA ILE A 190 11.84 0.16 -7.10
C ILE A 190 13.31 0.10 -6.69
N PRO A 191 14.20 0.78 -7.45
CA PRO A 191 15.61 0.89 -7.10
C PRO A 191 15.81 1.41 -5.68
N TYR A 192 16.81 0.86 -4.98
CA TYR A 192 17.25 1.43 -3.71
C TYR A 192 17.67 2.89 -3.90
N ASP A 193 17.14 3.76 -3.04
CA ASP A 193 17.42 5.19 -3.03
C ASP A 193 17.56 5.67 -1.59
N GLU A 194 18.77 6.09 -1.21
CA GLU A 194 19.07 6.54 0.15
C GLU A 194 18.31 7.81 0.54
N ARG A 195 17.90 8.62 -0.44
CA ARG A 195 17.13 9.85 -0.25
C ARG A 195 15.72 9.60 0.31
N ILE A 196 15.23 8.35 0.29
CA ILE A 196 14.01 7.97 0.99
C ILE A 196 14.14 8.29 2.49
N ILE A 197 15.30 8.03 3.10
CA ILE A 197 15.56 8.34 4.51
C ILE A 197 15.44 9.84 4.75
N GLU A 198 16.03 10.64 3.86
CA GLU A 198 15.95 12.10 3.92
C GLU A 198 14.50 12.59 3.80
N SER A 199 13.71 12.06 2.86
CA SER A 199 12.29 12.43 2.71
C SER A 199 11.46 12.06 3.93
N VAL A 200 11.70 10.89 4.51
CA VAL A 200 11.01 10.42 5.72
C VAL A 200 11.34 11.31 6.91
N ASN A 201 12.61 11.65 7.12
CA ASN A 201 13.04 12.54 8.19
C ASN A 201 12.44 13.95 8.03
N ALA A 202 12.24 14.40 6.79
CA ALA A 202 11.57 15.65 6.49
C ALA A 202 10.03 15.54 6.49
N LYS A 203 9.46 14.36 6.77
CA LYS A 203 8.03 14.04 6.73
C LYS A 203 7.35 14.30 5.39
N GLN A 204 8.11 14.36 4.30
CA GLN A 204 7.59 14.68 2.96
C GLN A 204 7.48 13.43 2.09
N PRO A 205 6.44 13.33 1.23
CA PRO A 205 6.35 12.24 0.28
C PRO A 205 7.56 12.23 -0.67
N PHE A 206 8.28 11.11 -0.69
CA PHE A 206 9.48 10.90 -1.51
C PHE A 206 9.28 11.27 -2.98
N TYR A 207 8.13 10.90 -3.57
CA TYR A 207 7.80 11.12 -4.96
C TYR A 207 7.67 12.60 -5.31
N LEU A 208 7.16 13.42 -4.38
CA LEU A 208 7.09 14.87 -4.56
C LEU A 208 8.47 15.50 -4.46
N ARG A 209 9.26 15.10 -3.46
CA ARG A 209 10.58 15.68 -3.20
C ARG A 209 11.62 15.30 -4.26
N TYR A 210 11.57 14.06 -4.77
CA TYR A 210 12.54 13.52 -5.72
C TYR A 210 11.87 12.90 -6.95
N SER A 211 10.99 13.64 -7.62
CA SER A 211 10.17 13.17 -8.75
C SER A 211 10.93 12.58 -9.95
N ASN A 212 12.19 12.98 -10.14
CA ASN A 212 13.06 12.51 -11.23
C ASN A 212 14.04 11.38 -10.82
N SER A 213 13.97 10.92 -9.57
CA SER A 213 14.82 9.83 -9.09
C SER A 213 14.56 8.50 -9.82
N ARG A 214 15.48 7.53 -9.68
CA ARG A 214 15.26 6.18 -10.24
C ARG A 214 14.12 5.46 -9.52
N ALA A 215 14.01 5.63 -8.21
CA ALA A 215 12.90 5.08 -7.42
C ALA A 215 11.55 5.69 -7.84
N SER A 216 11.47 7.01 -8.01
CA SER A 216 10.25 7.68 -8.47
C SER A 216 9.85 7.27 -9.90
N ARG A 217 10.83 6.98 -10.78
CA ARG A 217 10.54 6.38 -12.08
C ARG A 217 9.96 4.97 -11.97
N GLY A 218 10.50 4.12 -11.09
CA GLY A 218 9.92 2.80 -10.82
C GLY A 218 8.48 2.89 -10.31
N ILE A 219 8.21 3.79 -9.36
CA ILE A 219 6.86 4.07 -8.85
C ILE A 219 5.93 4.55 -9.97
N ARG A 220 6.42 5.43 -10.86
CA ARG A 220 5.65 5.93 -12.00
C ARG A 220 5.26 4.83 -12.98
N GLN A 221 6.19 3.93 -13.30
CA GLN A 221 5.94 2.78 -14.17
C GLN A 221 4.91 1.81 -13.56
N ILE A 222 4.95 1.61 -12.25
CA ILE A 222 3.94 0.81 -11.54
C ILE A 222 2.57 1.48 -11.62
N ALA A 223 2.49 2.81 -11.42
CA ALA A 223 1.24 3.57 -11.57
C ALA A 223 0.69 3.48 -13.01
N GLU A 224 1.56 3.58 -14.02
CA GLU A 224 1.19 3.42 -15.43
C GLU A 224 0.59 2.03 -15.69
N LEU A 225 1.22 0.96 -15.16
CA LEU A 225 0.71 -0.40 -15.25
C LEU A 225 -0.68 -0.56 -14.63
N ILE A 226 -0.89 -0.02 -13.42
CA ILE A 226 -2.18 -0.05 -12.71
C ILE A 226 -3.25 0.70 -13.51
N ASN A 227 -2.88 1.78 -14.20
CA ASN A 227 -3.81 2.51 -15.06
C ASN A 227 -4.32 1.66 -16.23
N PHE A 228 -3.54 0.71 -16.74
CA PHE A 228 -3.99 -0.22 -17.78
C PHE A 228 -4.96 -1.28 -17.26
N TRP A 229 -4.98 -1.60 -15.97
CA TRP A 229 -5.96 -2.55 -15.41
C TRP A 229 -7.39 -1.99 -15.42
N ASN A 230 -7.55 -0.69 -15.64
CA ASN A 230 -8.82 0.03 -15.63
C ASN A 230 -9.42 0.23 -17.03
N ARG A 231 -8.84 -0.38 -18.07
CA ARG A 231 -9.37 -0.40 -19.43
C ARG A 231 -10.09 -1.71 -19.75
#